data_AF-A0A1I8FI12-F1
#
_entry.id   AF-A0A1I8FI12-F1
#
_cell.length_a   1.000
_cell.length_b   1.000
_cell.length_c   1.000
_cell.angle_alpha   90.00
_cell.angle_beta   90.00
_cell.angle_gamma   90.00
#
_symmetry.space_group_name_H-M   'P 1'
#
loop_
_entity.id
_entity.type
_entity.pdbx_description
1 polymer ?
#
loop_
_entity_poly.entity_id
_entity_poly.type
_entity_poly.pdbx_seq_one_letter_code
_entity_poly.pdbx_strand_id
1 'polypeptide(L)'
;MPPPSSIDGEDDNESLGGVTASTINPVGDDRMRRRLKYFFMTPCEKYQAKGRLPLKLLLQLLKVLLSWDPSWETPPYPPSHGPYAVYTYDSFYSAINFALAGYNGTASDSVGSFAPPAAANESQPEPPSLCLMHYANLTVDAANFRYVSTRCFEMLPLPDGNGTWRYDTRRLLEEEGYNLNFEIVLTAQLQFYILFDNRAHTGQVQVSLIADPIEHRCSVEEQFGQIEKAVSYTILDVSVILVCLLSFVSCVRSLYKGNRMRLVRPLVVSLVVLNLLN
;
A
#
# COMPACT_ATOMS: atom_id res chain seq x y z
N MET A 1 41.67 55.03 -20.09
CA MET A 1 42.28 56.27 -19.57
C MET A 1 41.22 57.04 -18.81
N PRO A 2 41.47 57.60 -17.60
CA PRO A 2 42.62 57.39 -16.72
C PRO A 2 42.26 56.99 -15.25
N PRO A 3 43.28 56.61 -14.44
CA PRO A 3 43.29 56.46 -12.97
C PRO A 3 43.58 57.86 -12.31
N PRO A 4 44.19 58.10 -11.10
CA PRO A 4 44.80 57.25 -10.04
C PRO A 4 44.61 57.73 -8.56
N SER A 5 45.19 57.00 -7.60
CA SER A 5 46.04 57.48 -6.46
C SER A 5 46.15 56.33 -5.42
N SER A 6 47.29 55.77 -5.00
CA SER A 6 48.65 56.20 -4.61
C SER A 6 48.76 56.83 -3.21
N ILE A 7 49.73 56.32 -2.45
CA ILE A 7 50.54 56.93 -1.37
C ILE A 7 50.34 56.34 0.05
N ASP A 8 51.27 55.43 0.38
CA ASP A 8 52.27 55.44 1.46
C ASP A 8 51.88 55.67 2.94
N GLY A 9 52.52 54.84 3.79
CA GLY A 9 52.60 54.97 5.23
C GLY A 9 53.37 53.80 5.85
N GLU A 10 54.70 53.86 5.77
CA GLU A 10 55.65 53.11 6.59
C GLU A 10 55.50 53.53 8.06
N ASP A 11 55.56 52.59 9.01
CA ASP A 11 56.20 52.81 10.32
C ASP A 11 56.44 51.46 11.02
N ASP A 12 57.68 51.32 11.49
CA ASP A 12 58.31 50.16 12.11
C ASP A 12 57.68 49.80 13.48
N ASN A 13 57.61 48.50 13.82
CA ASN A 13 58.38 47.97 14.96
C ASN A 13 58.29 46.43 15.09
N GLU A 14 59.44 45.85 15.36
CA GLU A 14 59.69 44.49 15.83
C GLU A 14 58.84 44.11 17.06
N SER A 15 58.22 42.93 17.04
CA SER A 15 58.51 41.85 18.00
C SER A 15 57.53 40.67 17.89
N LEU A 16 58.08 39.57 17.40
CA LEU A 16 58.01 38.22 17.97
C LEU A 16 56.64 37.64 18.35
N GLY A 17 56.21 36.67 17.53
CA GLY A 17 55.49 35.49 18.03
C GLY A 17 54.03 35.36 17.63
N GLY A 18 53.78 35.18 16.33
CA GLY A 18 52.47 34.76 15.83
C GLY A 18 52.64 33.84 14.63
N VAL A 19 52.97 32.57 14.87
CA VAL A 19 53.01 31.53 13.83
C VAL A 19 51.57 31.33 13.33
N THR A 20 51.22 32.00 12.24
CA THR A 20 49.95 31.81 11.54
C THR A 20 49.92 30.42 10.92
N ALA A 21 48.80 29.74 11.16
CA ALA A 21 48.43 28.50 10.53
C ALA A 21 48.60 28.54 8.99
N SER A 22 48.95 27.38 8.45
CA SER A 22 48.70 26.98 7.06
C SER A 22 49.49 27.65 5.93
N THR A 23 50.74 27.20 5.72
CA THR A 23 51.20 26.97 4.34
C THR A 23 50.52 25.68 3.83
N ILE A 24 49.22 25.76 3.54
CA ILE A 24 48.51 24.69 2.83
C ILE A 24 48.61 25.00 1.34
N ASN A 25 49.02 24.02 0.53
CA ASN A 25 49.03 24.09 -0.93
C ASN A 25 47.71 24.68 -1.47
N PRO A 26 47.65 25.97 -1.88
CA PRO A 26 46.40 26.65 -2.18
C PRO A 26 45.68 26.00 -3.39
N VAL A 27 46.46 25.46 -4.31
CA VAL A 27 46.00 24.74 -5.50
C VAL A 27 45.32 23.40 -5.17
N GLY A 28 45.75 22.73 -4.10
CA GLY A 28 45.18 21.44 -3.66
C GLY A 28 43.83 21.62 -2.97
N ASP A 29 43.74 22.60 -2.09
CA ASP A 29 42.54 22.93 -1.32
C ASP A 29 41.41 23.44 -2.21
N ASP A 30 41.73 24.31 -3.18
CA ASP A 30 40.73 24.79 -4.14
C ASP A 30 40.17 23.66 -5.01
N ARG A 31 41.00 22.69 -5.39
CA ARG A 31 40.57 21.51 -6.15
C ARG A 31 39.64 20.62 -5.32
N MET A 32 39.92 20.44 -4.02
CA MET A 32 39.09 19.66 -3.11
C MET A 32 37.76 20.37 -2.80
N ARG A 33 37.80 21.68 -2.57
CA ARG A 33 36.63 22.54 -2.34
C ARG A 33 35.65 22.51 -3.53
N ARG A 34 36.17 22.60 -4.75
CA ARG A 34 35.35 22.48 -5.99
C ARG A 34 34.69 21.10 -6.11
N ARG A 35 35.40 20.02 -5.76
CA ARG A 35 34.85 18.65 -5.77
C ARG A 35 33.76 18.44 -4.72
N LEU A 36 33.93 19.02 -3.53
CA LEU A 36 32.95 18.96 -2.45
C LEU A 36 31.67 19.74 -2.80
N LYS A 37 31.83 20.98 -3.29
CA LYS A 37 30.71 21.80 -3.76
C LYS A 37 29.93 21.10 -4.87
N TYR A 38 30.65 20.53 -5.86
CA TYR A 38 30.01 19.74 -6.93
C TYR A 38 29.31 18.47 -6.41
N PHE A 39 29.75 17.86 -5.30
CA PHE A 39 29.07 16.67 -4.76
C PHE A 39 27.69 17.00 -4.18
N PHE A 40 27.57 18.11 -3.45
CA PHE A 40 26.33 18.54 -2.77
C PHE A 40 25.37 19.39 -3.62
N MET A 41 25.75 19.80 -4.83
CA MET A 41 24.85 20.46 -5.77
C MET A 41 23.65 19.58 -6.17
N THR A 42 22.51 20.22 -6.46
CA THR A 42 21.30 19.55 -6.95
C THR A 42 21.53 18.95 -8.36
N PRO A 43 20.71 17.98 -8.80
CA PRO A 43 20.83 17.41 -10.15
C PRO A 43 20.73 18.46 -11.26
N CYS A 44 19.84 19.46 -11.10
CA CYS A 44 19.66 20.56 -12.05
C CYS A 44 20.91 21.46 -12.13
N GLU A 45 21.48 21.81 -10.97
CA GLU A 45 22.73 22.58 -10.90
C GLU A 45 23.91 21.84 -11.55
N LYS A 46 24.00 20.52 -11.37
CA LYS A 46 25.04 19.68 -12.00
C LYS A 46 24.87 19.61 -13.52
N TYR A 47 23.62 19.56 -14.01
CA TYR A 47 23.32 19.62 -15.43
C TYR A 47 23.73 20.97 -16.01
N GLN A 48 23.37 22.07 -15.36
CA GLN A 48 23.75 23.43 -15.77
C GLN A 48 25.27 23.64 -15.76
N ALA A 49 26.00 23.03 -14.81
CA ALA A 49 27.45 23.16 -14.69
C ALA A 49 28.28 22.31 -15.67
N LYS A 50 27.74 21.23 -16.25
CA LYS A 50 28.50 20.29 -17.11
C LYS A 50 27.80 19.84 -18.39
N GLY A 51 26.52 20.19 -18.58
CA GLY A 51 25.71 19.78 -19.73
C GLY A 51 25.40 18.28 -19.85
N ARG A 52 25.69 17.47 -18.81
CA ARG A 52 25.51 16.01 -18.86
C ARG A 52 24.17 15.60 -18.27
N LEU A 53 23.34 14.94 -19.08
CA LEU A 53 22.03 14.42 -18.66
C LEU A 53 22.13 13.57 -17.39
N PRO A 54 21.27 13.80 -16.37
CA PRO A 54 21.32 13.10 -15.10
C PRO A 54 20.71 11.69 -15.22
N LEU A 55 21.44 10.75 -15.82
CA LEU A 55 20.99 9.37 -16.04
C LEU A 55 20.49 8.67 -14.76
N LYS A 56 21.00 9.04 -13.57
CA LYS A 56 20.50 8.50 -12.30
C LYS A 56 19.07 8.93 -11.98
N LEU A 57 18.75 10.20 -12.26
CA LEU A 57 17.42 10.74 -12.06
C LEU A 57 16.45 10.14 -13.07
N LEU A 58 16.88 10.01 -14.33
CA LEU A 58 16.09 9.38 -15.39
C LEU A 58 15.82 7.90 -15.09
N LEU A 59 16.80 7.17 -14.57
CA LEU A 59 16.65 5.77 -14.14
C LEU A 59 15.71 5.65 -12.92
N GLN A 60 15.74 6.62 -12.00
CA GLN A 60 14.80 6.65 -10.86
C GLN A 60 13.36 6.89 -11.33
N LEU A 61 13.15 7.83 -12.25
CA LEU A 61 11.82 8.08 -12.83
C LEU A 61 11.31 6.88 -13.64
N LEU A 62 12.19 6.25 -14.44
CA LEU A 62 11.85 5.04 -15.18
C LEU A 62 11.46 3.89 -14.23
N LYS A 63 12.18 3.74 -13.11
CA LYS A 63 11.83 2.73 -12.09
C LYS A 63 10.42 2.97 -11.52
N VAL A 64 10.06 4.22 -11.23
CA VAL A 64 8.73 4.55 -10.69
C VAL A 64 7.64 4.25 -11.71
N LEU A 65 7.85 4.57 -12.98
CA LEU A 65 6.88 4.30 -14.05
C LEU A 65 6.72 2.80 -14.34
N LEU A 66 7.82 2.03 -14.31
CA LEU A 66 7.79 0.58 -14.54
C LEU A 66 7.20 -0.19 -13.35
N SER A 67 7.30 0.34 -12.14
CA SER A 67 6.69 -0.22 -10.93
C SER A 67 5.39 0.48 -10.55
N TRP A 68 4.81 1.24 -11.49
CA TRP A 68 3.51 1.87 -11.29
C TRP A 68 2.42 0.81 -11.32
N ASP A 69 1.59 0.78 -10.29
CA ASP A 69 0.50 -0.18 -10.17
C ASP A 69 -0.85 0.59 -10.09
N PRO A 70 -1.91 0.14 -10.78
CA PRO A 70 -3.23 0.81 -10.73
C PRO A 70 -3.87 0.85 -9.33
N SER A 71 -3.43 -0.01 -8.41
CA SER A 71 -3.84 0.02 -7.00
C SER A 71 -3.48 1.31 -6.27
N TRP A 72 -2.58 2.13 -6.81
CA TRP A 72 -2.19 3.43 -6.26
C TRP A 72 -3.14 4.57 -6.69
N GLU A 73 -3.97 4.34 -7.70
CA GLU A 73 -4.96 5.30 -8.23
C GLU A 73 -6.37 5.06 -7.68
N THR A 74 -6.60 3.89 -7.09
CA THR A 74 -7.88 3.55 -6.45
C THR A 74 -7.72 3.66 -4.93
N PRO A 75 -8.60 4.37 -4.21
CA PRO A 75 -8.58 4.32 -2.75
C PRO A 75 -8.71 2.85 -2.35
N PRO A 76 -7.85 2.34 -1.45
CA PRO A 76 -7.95 0.95 -1.04
C PRO A 76 -9.36 0.73 -0.49
N TYR A 77 -10.04 -0.26 -1.04
CA TYR A 77 -11.30 -0.74 -0.51
C TYR A 77 -11.01 -2.02 0.27
N PRO A 78 -11.38 -2.11 1.57
CA PRO A 78 -12.25 -1.20 2.32
C PRO A 78 -11.59 0.14 2.69
N PRO A 79 -12.38 1.24 2.84
CA PRO A 79 -11.87 2.60 3.02
C PRO A 79 -11.07 2.79 4.32
N SER A 80 -10.34 3.90 4.42
CA SER A 80 -9.51 4.27 5.59
C SER A 80 -10.30 4.76 6.82
N HIS A 81 -11.61 4.98 6.69
CA HIS A 81 -12.50 5.06 7.84
C HIS A 81 -12.67 3.63 8.36
N GLY A 82 -12.56 3.42 9.68
CA GLY A 82 -12.65 2.07 10.28
C GLY A 82 -13.88 1.27 9.80
N PRO A 83 -13.91 -0.05 10.04
CA PRO A 83 -14.98 -0.92 9.56
C PRO A 83 -16.35 -0.32 9.88
N TYR A 84 -17.28 -0.35 8.91
CA TYR A 84 -18.64 0.13 9.10
C TYR A 84 -19.23 -0.50 10.36
N ALA A 85 -19.59 0.35 11.33
CA ALA A 85 -20.04 -0.06 12.64
C ALA A 85 -21.47 0.40 12.89
N VAL A 86 -22.22 -0.47 13.56
CA VAL A 86 -23.63 -0.29 13.86
C VAL A 86 -23.78 -0.18 15.38
N TYR A 87 -24.50 0.83 15.86
CA TYR A 87 -24.54 1.17 17.29
C TYR A 87 -25.92 1.04 17.93
N THR A 88 -26.97 0.77 17.14
CA THR A 88 -28.34 0.62 17.66
C THR A 88 -28.95 -0.71 17.23
N TYR A 89 -29.86 -1.22 18.03
CA TYR A 89 -30.62 -2.45 17.75
C TYR A 89 -31.31 -2.37 16.39
N ASP A 90 -32.03 -1.29 16.12
CA ASP A 90 -32.78 -1.15 14.86
C ASP A 90 -31.85 -1.03 13.66
N SER A 91 -30.72 -0.31 13.81
CA SER A 91 -29.71 -0.21 12.75
C SER A 91 -29.06 -1.56 12.42
N PHE A 92 -28.98 -2.47 13.40
CA PHE A 92 -28.46 -3.83 13.20
C PHE A 92 -29.41 -4.64 12.33
N TYR A 93 -30.69 -4.70 12.70
CA TYR A 93 -31.68 -5.40 11.90
C TYR A 93 -31.83 -4.78 10.51
N SER A 94 -31.84 -3.45 10.39
CA SER A 94 -31.92 -2.79 9.09
C SER A 94 -30.71 -3.08 8.21
N ALA A 95 -29.51 -3.17 8.78
CA ALA A 95 -28.30 -3.48 8.02
C ALA A 95 -28.36 -4.90 7.43
N ILE A 96 -28.84 -5.89 8.21
CA ILE A 96 -29.02 -7.27 7.72
C ILE A 96 -30.12 -7.31 6.65
N ASN A 97 -31.26 -6.67 6.90
CA ASN A 97 -32.38 -6.60 5.94
C ASN A 97 -31.93 -5.97 4.61
N PHE A 98 -31.11 -4.91 4.67
CA PHE A 98 -30.55 -4.26 3.49
C PHE A 98 -29.61 -5.20 2.72
N ALA A 99 -28.72 -5.91 3.41
CA ALA A 99 -27.82 -6.87 2.80
C ALA A 99 -28.58 -8.03 2.11
N LEU A 100 -29.62 -8.56 2.75
CA LEU A 100 -30.47 -9.63 2.20
C LEU A 100 -31.29 -9.15 0.99
N ALA A 101 -31.83 -7.94 1.04
CA ALA A 101 -32.51 -7.33 -0.10
C ALA A 101 -31.56 -7.15 -1.29
N GLY A 102 -30.34 -6.66 -1.03
CA GLY A 102 -29.29 -6.56 -2.03
C GLY A 102 -28.89 -7.92 -2.62
N TYR A 103 -28.77 -8.96 -1.79
CA TYR A 103 -28.51 -10.32 -2.25
C TYR A 103 -29.59 -10.82 -3.22
N ASN A 104 -30.87 -10.64 -2.88
CA ASN A 104 -31.98 -11.05 -3.73
C ASN A 104 -32.06 -10.22 -5.04
N GLY A 105 -31.69 -8.94 -4.99
CA GLY A 105 -31.61 -8.04 -6.15
C GLY A 105 -30.32 -8.17 -6.97
N THR A 106 -29.40 -9.07 -6.60
CA THR A 106 -28.06 -9.15 -7.21
C THR A 106 -28.11 -9.32 -8.72
N ALA A 107 -29.03 -10.12 -9.26
CA ALA A 107 -29.12 -10.36 -10.71
C ALA A 107 -29.71 -9.17 -11.50
N SER A 108 -30.53 -8.32 -10.87
CA SER A 108 -31.20 -7.18 -11.54
C SER A 108 -30.50 -5.85 -11.31
N ASP A 109 -29.90 -5.66 -10.13
CA ASP A 109 -29.47 -4.35 -9.64
C ASP A 109 -27.95 -4.13 -9.81
N SER A 110 -27.19 -5.22 -10.01
CA SER A 110 -25.74 -5.15 -10.12
C SER A 110 -25.26 -4.79 -11.52
N VAL A 111 -24.11 -4.15 -11.60
CA VAL A 111 -23.46 -3.78 -12.88
C VAL A 111 -22.84 -5.00 -13.58
N GLY A 112 -22.53 -6.06 -12.82
CA GLY A 112 -21.91 -7.29 -13.32
C GLY A 112 -22.91 -8.44 -13.44
N SER A 113 -22.52 -9.51 -14.13
CA SER A 113 -23.34 -10.73 -14.21
C SER A 113 -23.11 -11.59 -12.97
N PHE A 114 -23.84 -11.27 -11.90
CA PHE A 114 -23.84 -12.03 -10.65
C PHE A 114 -25.15 -12.82 -10.53
N ALA A 115 -25.04 -14.09 -10.14
CA ALA A 115 -26.18 -14.93 -9.84
C ALA A 115 -25.99 -15.59 -8.47
N PRO A 116 -27.04 -15.74 -7.65
CA PRO A 116 -26.97 -16.64 -6.51
C PRO A 116 -26.79 -18.08 -7.03
N PRO A 117 -25.98 -18.92 -6.37
CA PRO A 117 -25.77 -20.30 -6.81
C PRO A 117 -27.10 -21.05 -6.74
N ALA A 118 -27.46 -21.69 -7.84
CA ALA A 118 -28.59 -22.61 -7.85
C ALA A 118 -28.28 -23.79 -6.91
N ALA A 119 -29.22 -24.16 -6.06
CA ALA A 119 -29.12 -25.36 -5.25
C ALA A 119 -28.89 -26.59 -6.14
N ALA A 120 -28.37 -27.67 -5.54
CA ALA A 120 -28.12 -28.95 -6.21
C ALA A 120 -29.32 -29.50 -7.03
N ASN A 121 -30.53 -29.02 -6.75
CA ASN A 121 -31.70 -29.14 -7.59
C ASN A 121 -31.96 -27.76 -8.22
N GLU A 122 -31.68 -27.62 -9.52
CA GLU A 122 -31.53 -26.40 -10.35
C GLU A 122 -32.69 -25.36 -10.32
N SER A 123 -33.63 -25.42 -9.38
CA SER A 123 -34.85 -24.61 -9.33
C SER A 123 -34.88 -23.53 -8.25
N GLN A 124 -33.99 -23.52 -7.26
CA GLN A 124 -33.96 -22.46 -6.24
C GLN A 124 -32.54 -22.15 -5.76
N PRO A 125 -32.16 -20.86 -5.60
CA PRO A 125 -30.90 -20.51 -4.98
C PRO A 125 -30.87 -20.90 -3.50
N GLU A 126 -29.70 -21.31 -3.00
CA GLU A 126 -29.53 -21.54 -1.56
C GLU A 126 -29.75 -20.23 -0.78
N PRO A 127 -30.58 -20.25 0.29
CA PRO A 127 -30.86 -19.06 1.07
C PRO A 127 -29.62 -18.63 1.87
N PRO A 128 -29.38 -17.32 2.04
CA PRO A 128 -28.39 -16.82 2.99
C PRO A 128 -28.68 -17.35 4.40
N SER A 129 -27.62 -17.56 5.20
CA SER A 129 -27.77 -17.95 6.60
C SER A 129 -27.19 -16.89 7.54
N LEU A 130 -27.92 -16.57 8.61
CA LEU A 130 -27.45 -15.70 9.68
C LEU A 130 -26.99 -16.57 10.87
N CYS A 131 -25.69 -16.61 11.13
CA CYS A 131 -25.09 -17.33 12.24
C CYS A 131 -24.74 -16.39 13.39
N LEU A 132 -25.28 -16.68 14.58
CA LEU A 132 -25.08 -15.93 15.81
C LEU A 132 -24.25 -16.76 16.78
N MET A 133 -23.05 -16.28 17.09
CA MET A 133 -22.21 -16.85 18.15
C MET A 133 -22.54 -16.16 19.47
N HIS A 134 -22.85 -16.94 20.50
CA HIS A 134 -23.25 -16.43 21.80
C HIS A 134 -22.65 -17.26 22.94
N TYR A 135 -22.56 -16.66 24.13
CA TYR A 135 -22.19 -17.40 25.33
C TYR A 135 -23.29 -18.39 25.72
N ALA A 136 -22.91 -19.63 26.04
CA ALA A 136 -23.85 -20.67 26.44
C ALA A 136 -24.52 -20.39 27.80
N ASN A 137 -23.87 -19.60 28.67
CA ASN A 137 -24.37 -19.20 29.98
C ASN A 137 -24.54 -17.67 30.06
N LEU A 138 -25.59 -17.23 30.76
CA LEU A 138 -25.89 -15.81 31.04
C LEU A 138 -24.90 -15.17 32.03
N THR A 139 -24.06 -15.95 32.71
CA THR A 139 -23.05 -15.43 33.62
C THR A 139 -21.78 -15.15 32.86
N VAL A 140 -21.53 -13.87 32.56
CA VAL A 140 -20.25 -13.39 32.04
C VAL A 140 -19.21 -13.52 33.14
N ASP A 141 -18.66 -14.71 33.34
CA ASP A 141 -17.50 -14.91 34.21
C ASP A 141 -16.25 -14.54 33.41
N ALA A 142 -15.65 -13.40 33.76
CA ALA A 142 -14.47 -12.85 33.08
C ALA A 142 -13.25 -13.79 33.13
N ALA A 143 -13.31 -14.87 33.92
CA ALA A 143 -12.26 -15.87 34.03
C ALA A 143 -12.45 -17.11 33.11
N ASN A 144 -13.67 -17.39 32.61
CA ASN A 144 -14.00 -18.65 31.94
C ASN A 144 -14.86 -18.45 30.66
N PHE A 145 -14.30 -17.76 29.66
CA PHE A 145 -14.93 -17.52 28.35
C PHE A 145 -15.00 -18.74 27.41
N ARG A 146 -15.09 -19.98 27.92
CA ARG A 146 -14.85 -21.18 27.10
C ARG A 146 -16.06 -21.72 26.33
N TYR A 147 -17.29 -21.39 26.72
CA TYR A 147 -18.48 -21.99 26.12
C TYR A 147 -19.16 -21.04 25.14
N VAL A 148 -18.74 -21.14 23.87
CA VAL A 148 -19.34 -20.43 22.74
C VAL A 148 -20.25 -21.40 22.00
N SER A 149 -21.52 -21.05 21.86
CA SER A 149 -22.49 -21.77 21.04
C SER A 149 -22.82 -20.95 19.81
N THR A 150 -23.00 -21.61 18.67
CA THR A 150 -23.37 -20.97 17.41
C THR A 150 -24.73 -21.49 16.98
N ARG A 151 -25.64 -20.57 16.65
CA ARG A 151 -26.95 -20.88 16.07
C ARG A 151 -27.09 -20.18 14.73
N CYS A 152 -27.47 -20.92 13.69
CA CYS A 152 -27.66 -20.38 12.34
C CYS A 152 -29.13 -20.45 11.94
N PHE A 153 -29.58 -19.44 11.21
CA PHE A 153 -30.95 -19.29 10.73
C PHE A 153 -30.96 -19.09 9.22
N GLU A 154 -31.84 -19.78 8.51
CA GLU A 154 -32.05 -19.53 7.08
C GLU A 154 -32.85 -18.25 6.90
N MET A 155 -32.32 -17.33 6.10
CA MET A 155 -32.89 -16.02 5.90
C MET A 155 -33.77 -16.02 4.66
N LEU A 156 -35.09 -16.06 4.87
CA LEU A 156 -36.10 -16.03 3.82
C LEU A 156 -36.96 -14.76 3.95
N PRO A 157 -37.48 -14.21 2.83
CA PRO A 157 -38.37 -13.06 2.91
C PRO A 157 -39.73 -13.49 3.47
N LEU A 158 -40.35 -12.59 4.24
CA LEU A 158 -41.67 -12.78 4.84
C LEU A 158 -42.74 -11.97 4.07
N PRO A 159 -44.00 -12.42 4.06
CA PRO A 159 -45.10 -11.67 3.44
C PRO A 159 -45.44 -10.42 4.27
N ASP A 160 -45.56 -9.27 3.61
CA ASP A 160 -45.76 -7.95 4.25
C ASP A 160 -47.24 -7.56 4.38
N GLY A 161 -48.18 -8.51 4.38
CA GLY A 161 -49.63 -8.25 4.44
C GLY A 161 -50.23 -7.58 3.18
N ASN A 162 -49.45 -6.77 2.46
CA ASN A 162 -49.79 -6.14 1.17
C ASN A 162 -49.50 -7.02 -0.06
N GLY A 163 -49.17 -8.30 0.15
CA GLY A 163 -48.79 -9.22 -0.93
C GLY A 163 -47.36 -9.04 -1.44
N THR A 164 -46.59 -8.12 -0.86
CA THR A 164 -45.15 -7.95 -1.12
C THR A 164 -44.32 -8.83 -0.18
N TRP A 165 -43.16 -9.29 -0.63
CA TRP A 165 -42.22 -10.10 0.15
C TRP A 165 -41.03 -9.24 0.57
N ARG A 166 -40.70 -9.21 1.85
CA ARG A 166 -39.61 -8.40 2.40
C ARG A 166 -38.83 -9.13 3.47
N TYR A 167 -37.56 -8.82 3.61
CA TYR A 167 -36.76 -9.33 4.72
C TYR A 167 -37.07 -8.53 5.99
N ASP A 168 -37.44 -9.26 7.04
CA ASP A 168 -37.57 -8.75 8.40
C ASP A 168 -36.88 -9.71 9.37
N THR A 169 -35.59 -9.47 9.57
CA THR A 169 -34.71 -10.29 10.42
C THR A 169 -35.23 -10.39 11.86
N ARG A 170 -35.87 -9.33 12.39
CA ARG A 170 -36.39 -9.33 13.76
C ARG A 170 -37.54 -10.33 13.88
N ARG A 171 -38.53 -10.22 12.97
CA ARG A 171 -39.69 -11.13 12.96
C ARG A 171 -39.29 -12.57 12.68
N LEU A 172 -38.35 -12.80 11.75
CA LEU A 172 -37.88 -14.15 11.43
C LEU A 172 -37.24 -14.83 12.64
N LEU A 173 -36.39 -14.12 13.39
CA LEU A 173 -35.79 -14.68 14.62
C LEU A 173 -36.84 -14.98 15.70
N GLU A 174 -37.87 -14.13 15.81
CA GLU A 174 -38.98 -14.33 16.76
C GLU A 174 -39.84 -15.55 16.38
N GLU A 175 -40.12 -15.77 15.09
CA GLU A 175 -40.85 -16.95 14.58
C GLU A 175 -40.07 -18.26 14.82
N GLU A 176 -38.74 -18.22 14.75
CA GLU A 176 -37.83 -19.31 15.13
C GLU A 176 -37.62 -19.45 16.65
N GLY A 177 -38.38 -18.69 17.45
CA GLY A 177 -38.33 -18.75 18.91
C GLY A 177 -37.01 -18.25 19.52
N TYR A 178 -36.29 -17.37 18.81
CA TYR A 178 -35.03 -16.80 19.27
C TYR A 178 -35.15 -15.30 19.57
N ASN A 179 -35.03 -14.95 20.85
CA ASN A 179 -34.94 -13.56 21.28
C ASN A 179 -33.47 -13.13 21.36
N LEU A 180 -33.08 -12.20 20.49
CA LEU A 180 -31.70 -11.74 20.35
C LEU A 180 -31.30 -10.85 21.55
N ASN A 181 -30.52 -11.41 22.48
CA ASN A 181 -29.89 -10.63 23.55
C ASN A 181 -28.46 -10.21 23.13
N PHE A 182 -28.28 -8.93 22.82
CA PHE A 182 -27.00 -8.36 22.41
C PHE A 182 -25.92 -8.37 23.51
N GLU A 183 -26.28 -8.58 24.78
CA GLU A 183 -25.30 -8.68 25.87
C GLU A 183 -24.48 -9.97 25.83
N ILE A 184 -25.02 -11.03 25.22
CA ILE A 184 -24.39 -12.37 25.17
C ILE A 184 -23.91 -12.76 23.77
N VAL A 185 -24.28 -11.99 22.75
CA VAL A 185 -23.89 -12.24 21.36
C VAL A 185 -22.51 -11.67 21.10
N LEU A 186 -21.61 -12.54 20.67
CA LEU A 186 -20.21 -12.22 20.34
C LEU A 186 -20.09 -11.72 18.91
N THR A 187 -20.68 -12.45 17.97
CA THR A 187 -20.59 -12.16 16.55
C THR A 187 -21.88 -12.55 15.83
N ALA A 188 -22.26 -11.74 14.86
CA ALA A 188 -23.31 -12.05 13.89
C ALA A 188 -22.66 -12.12 12.51
N GLN A 189 -22.77 -13.27 11.86
CA GLN A 189 -22.21 -13.53 10.55
C GLN A 189 -23.34 -13.83 9.57
N LEU A 190 -23.51 -12.98 8.56
CA LEU A 190 -24.38 -13.26 7.45
C LEU A 190 -23.55 -13.96 6.36
N GLN A 191 -23.87 -15.23 6.09
CA GLN A 191 -23.16 -16.10 5.17
C GLN A 191 -24.02 -16.34 3.93
N PHE A 192 -23.47 -16.06 2.75
CA PHE A 192 -24.08 -16.36 1.47
C PHE A 192 -23.00 -16.52 0.40
N TYR A 193 -23.35 -17.19 -0.68
CA TYR A 193 -22.47 -17.41 -1.82
C TYR A 193 -23.02 -16.63 -3.01
N ILE A 194 -22.16 -15.94 -3.76
CA ILE A 194 -22.52 -15.29 -5.02
C ILE A 194 -21.65 -15.88 -6.11
N LEU A 195 -22.27 -16.37 -7.18
CA LEU A 195 -21.59 -16.81 -8.39
C LEU A 195 -21.38 -15.61 -9.31
N PHE A 196 -20.12 -15.33 -9.64
CA PHE A 196 -19.77 -14.35 -10.66
C PHE A 196 -19.40 -15.08 -11.96
N ASP A 197 -20.19 -14.89 -13.01
CA ASP A 197 -19.91 -15.47 -14.33
C ASP A 197 -19.35 -14.41 -15.28
N ASN A 198 -18.03 -14.48 -15.55
CA ASN A 198 -17.31 -13.53 -16.40
C ASN A 198 -17.00 -14.06 -17.82
N ARG A 199 -17.81 -14.99 -18.35
CA ARG A 199 -17.64 -15.54 -19.71
C ARG A 199 -17.56 -14.47 -20.83
N ALA A 200 -18.07 -13.26 -20.59
CA ALA A 200 -18.07 -12.17 -21.56
C ALA A 200 -16.80 -11.29 -21.56
N HIS A 201 -15.85 -11.53 -20.65
CA HIS A 201 -14.51 -10.92 -20.63
C HIS A 201 -14.46 -9.37 -20.74
N THR A 202 -15.35 -8.65 -20.05
CA THR A 202 -15.34 -7.17 -20.06
C THR A 202 -14.29 -6.53 -19.16
N GLY A 203 -13.53 -7.34 -18.40
CA GLY A 203 -12.22 -6.95 -17.89
C GLY A 203 -12.18 -6.13 -16.60
N GLN A 204 -13.24 -6.07 -15.80
CA GLN A 204 -13.15 -5.43 -14.47
C GLN A 204 -14.22 -5.95 -13.49
N VAL A 205 -13.78 -6.52 -12.35
CA VAL A 205 -14.59 -6.66 -11.12
C VAL A 205 -13.68 -6.51 -9.91
N GLN A 206 -13.90 -5.45 -9.13
CA GLN A 206 -13.30 -5.23 -7.81
C GLN A 206 -14.41 -5.28 -6.77
N VAL A 207 -14.29 -6.18 -5.78
CA VAL A 207 -15.22 -6.27 -4.65
C VAL A 207 -14.40 -6.53 -3.40
N SER A 208 -14.53 -5.68 -2.38
CA SER A 208 -14.12 -6.00 -1.01
C SER A 208 -15.35 -6.30 -0.14
N LEU A 209 -15.51 -7.58 0.09
CA LEU A 209 -16.17 -8.24 1.21
C LEU A 209 -15.15 -9.34 1.58
N ILE A 210 -15.06 -9.78 2.83
CA ILE A 210 -14.24 -10.97 3.15
C ILE A 210 -14.97 -12.17 2.53
N ALA A 211 -14.74 -12.35 1.24
CA ALA A 211 -15.17 -13.47 0.44
C ALA A 211 -13.88 -14.19 0.10
N ASP A 212 -13.72 -15.43 0.55
CA ASP A 212 -12.62 -16.28 0.13
C ASP A 212 -12.99 -16.81 -1.27
N PRO A 213 -12.42 -16.27 -2.37
CA PRO A 213 -12.81 -16.72 -3.70
C PRO A 213 -12.24 -18.13 -3.93
N ILE A 214 -13.12 -19.13 -4.08
CA ILE A 214 -12.70 -20.46 -4.51
C ILE A 214 -12.61 -20.44 -6.04
N GLU A 215 -11.38 -20.37 -6.56
CA GLU A 215 -11.13 -20.39 -8.00
C GLU A 215 -11.30 -21.82 -8.55
N HIS A 216 -12.38 -22.05 -9.27
CA HIS A 216 -12.55 -23.27 -10.05
C HIS A 216 -12.01 -23.06 -11.46
N ARG A 217 -11.03 -23.89 -11.86
CA ARG A 217 -10.55 -23.93 -13.25
C ARG A 217 -11.61 -24.63 -14.11
N CYS A 218 -12.33 -23.86 -14.92
CA CYS A 218 -13.22 -24.43 -15.92
C CYS A 218 -12.40 -25.02 -17.08
N SER A 219 -12.76 -26.23 -17.52
CA SER A 219 -12.13 -26.98 -18.61
C SER A 219 -12.54 -26.41 -19.98
N VAL A 220 -12.18 -25.15 -20.26
CA VAL A 220 -12.22 -24.62 -21.62
C VAL A 220 -10.79 -24.47 -22.10
N GLU A 221 -10.45 -25.26 -23.10
CA GLU A 221 -9.16 -25.30 -23.78
C GLU A 221 -8.96 -24.00 -24.58
N GLU A 222 -8.52 -22.93 -23.93
CA GLU A 222 -7.98 -21.74 -24.59
C GLU A 222 -6.46 -21.63 -24.34
N GLN A 223 -5.69 -22.54 -24.94
CA GLN A 223 -4.23 -22.55 -24.81
C GLN A 223 -3.55 -21.33 -25.45
N PHE A 224 -4.17 -20.65 -26.42
CA PHE A 224 -3.52 -19.57 -27.16
C PHE A 224 -3.41 -18.25 -26.38
N GLY A 225 -4.39 -17.91 -25.54
CA GLY A 225 -4.42 -16.63 -24.82
C GLY A 225 -3.61 -16.59 -23.51
N GLN A 226 -3.38 -17.74 -22.88
CA GLN A 226 -2.64 -17.83 -21.61
C GLN A 226 -1.13 -17.69 -21.80
N ILE A 227 -0.57 -18.21 -22.89
CA ILE A 227 0.88 -18.16 -23.15
C ILE A 227 1.34 -16.72 -23.41
N GLU A 228 0.60 -15.94 -24.19
CA GLU A 228 0.97 -14.53 -24.48
C GLU A 228 0.94 -13.65 -23.23
N LYS A 229 -0.05 -13.82 -22.35
CA LYS A 229 -0.16 -13.07 -21.09
C LYS A 229 0.95 -13.46 -20.11
N ALA A 230 1.22 -14.76 -19.96
CA ALA A 230 2.30 -15.24 -19.09
C ALA A 230 3.68 -14.75 -19.56
N VAL A 231 3.92 -14.73 -20.87
CA VAL A 231 5.15 -14.20 -21.46
C VAL A 231 5.26 -12.69 -21.23
N SER A 232 4.17 -11.94 -21.39
CA SER A 232 4.15 -10.49 -21.17
C SER A 232 4.50 -10.11 -19.71
N TYR A 233 3.88 -10.76 -18.73
CA TYR A 233 4.18 -10.51 -17.31
C TYR A 233 5.62 -10.89 -16.97
N THR A 234 6.10 -12.03 -17.47
CA THR A 234 7.49 -12.47 -17.24
C THR A 234 8.50 -11.47 -17.81
N ILE A 235 8.24 -10.90 -18.99
CA ILE A 235 9.11 -9.87 -19.59
C ILE A 235 9.11 -8.60 -18.75
N LEU A 236 7.95 -8.17 -18.25
CA LEU A 236 7.83 -7.00 -17.39
C LEU A 236 8.61 -7.19 -16.09
N ASP A 237 8.43 -8.32 -15.41
CA ASP A 237 9.13 -8.65 -14.16
C ASP A 237 10.65 -8.62 -14.34
N VAL A 238 11.15 -9.27 -15.40
CA VAL A 238 12.59 -9.27 -15.72
C VAL A 238 13.09 -7.85 -15.98
N SER A 239 12.32 -7.01 -16.69
CA SER A 239 12.70 -5.61 -16.95
C SER A 239 12.78 -4.76 -15.68
N VAL A 240 11.83 -4.95 -14.74
CA VAL A 240 11.80 -4.26 -13.44
C VAL A 240 13.01 -4.65 -12.59
N ILE A 241 13.34 -5.94 -12.55
CA ILE A 241 14.52 -6.44 -11.83
C ILE A 241 15.80 -5.79 -12.37
N LEU A 242 15.96 -5.73 -13.70
CA LEU A 242 17.14 -5.11 -14.32
C LEU A 242 17.26 -3.62 -13.98
N VAL A 243 16.18 -2.85 -14.08
CA VAL A 243 16.17 -1.43 -13.73
C VAL A 243 16.47 -1.22 -12.23
N CYS A 244 15.95 -2.07 -11.36
CA CYS A 244 16.24 -2.06 -9.94
C CYS A 244 17.72 -2.31 -9.64
N LEU A 245 18.34 -3.30 -10.29
CA LEU A 245 19.76 -3.61 -10.12
C LEU A 245 20.66 -2.46 -10.58
N LEU A 246 20.37 -1.84 -11.74
CA LEU A 246 21.10 -0.69 -12.24
C LEU A 246 21.01 0.52 -11.30
N SER A 247 19.83 0.74 -10.72
CA SER A 247 19.58 1.79 -9.72
C SER A 247 20.36 1.53 -8.43
N PHE A 248 20.33 0.29 -7.93
CA PHE A 248 21.07 -0.13 -6.74
C PHE A 248 22.58 0.07 -6.91
N VAL A 249 23.17 -0.40 -8.01
CA VAL A 249 24.60 -0.22 -8.30
C VAL A 249 24.98 1.26 -8.39
N SER A 250 24.14 2.08 -9.03
CA SER A 250 24.34 3.53 -9.14
C SER A 250 24.26 4.26 -7.80
N CYS A 251 23.43 3.76 -6.88
CA CYS A 251 23.32 4.22 -5.50
C CYS A 251 24.57 3.85 -4.68
N VAL A 252 24.96 2.57 -4.70
CA VAL A 252 26.16 2.07 -4.01
C VAL A 252 27.42 2.83 -4.46
N ARG A 253 27.60 3.07 -5.76
CA ARG A 253 28.71 3.90 -6.29
C ARG A 253 28.68 5.34 -5.76
N SER A 254 27.49 5.90 -5.56
CA SER A 254 27.32 7.24 -4.98
C SER A 254 27.72 7.26 -3.51
N LEU A 255 27.27 6.27 -2.75
CA LEU A 255 27.60 6.10 -1.33
C LEU A 255 29.10 5.85 -1.13
N TYR A 256 29.71 4.97 -1.94
CA TYR A 256 31.14 4.71 -1.90
C TYR A 256 31.97 5.97 -2.16
N LYS A 257 31.62 6.75 -3.20
CA LYS A 257 32.27 8.03 -3.48
C LYS A 257 32.10 9.02 -2.32
N GLY A 258 30.90 9.06 -1.73
CA GLY A 258 30.59 9.82 -0.51
C GLY A 258 31.50 9.45 0.66
N ASN A 259 31.60 8.16 0.97
CA ASN A 259 32.40 7.65 2.08
C ASN A 259 33.89 7.87 1.86
N ARG A 260 34.38 7.70 0.62
CA ARG A 260 35.78 8.01 0.26
C ARG A 260 36.13 9.48 0.50
N MET A 261 35.20 10.41 0.27
CA MET A 261 35.44 11.83 0.58
C MET A 261 35.41 12.12 2.09
N ARG A 262 34.73 11.29 2.89
CA ARG A 262 34.77 11.35 4.35
C ARG A 262 36.08 10.78 4.91
N LEU A 263 36.58 9.67 4.35
CA LEU A 263 37.78 8.96 4.83
C LEU A 263 39.12 9.60 4.45
N VAL A 264 39.15 10.53 3.48
CA VAL A 264 40.34 11.35 3.19
C VAL A 264 40.57 12.44 4.26
N ARG A 265 39.60 12.70 5.16
CA ARG A 265 39.78 13.64 6.29
C ARG A 265 40.78 13.13 7.36
N PRO A 266 40.74 11.89 7.87
CA PRO A 266 41.64 11.47 8.95
C PRO A 266 43.11 11.28 8.52
N LEU A 267 43.39 10.90 7.27
CA LEU A 267 44.78 10.64 6.84
C LEU A 267 45.63 11.92 6.73
N VAL A 268 45.03 13.05 6.34
CA VAL A 268 45.74 14.34 6.28
C VAL A 268 45.94 14.91 7.68
N VAL A 269 44.97 14.75 8.59
CA VAL A 269 45.09 15.21 9.98
C VAL A 269 46.14 14.37 10.74
N SER A 270 46.16 13.05 10.56
CA SER A 270 47.16 12.19 11.21
C SER A 270 48.58 12.38 10.65
N LEU A 271 48.77 12.61 9.34
CA LEU A 271 50.11 12.90 8.79
C LEU A 271 50.65 14.28 9.20
N VAL A 272 49.78 15.27 9.37
CA VAL A 272 50.17 16.60 9.86
C VAL A 272 50.54 16.54 11.35
N VAL A 273 49.81 15.76 12.15
CA VAL A 273 50.14 15.56 13.58
C VAL A 273 51.43 14.74 13.76
N LEU A 274 51.69 13.72 12.92
CA LEU A 274 52.95 12.96 13.00
C LEU A 274 54.18 13.75 12.55
N ASN A 275 54.06 14.65 11.57
CA ASN A 275 55.17 15.53 11.12
C ASN A 275 55.38 16.76 12.01
N LEU A 276 54.49 17.02 12.98
CA LEU A 276 54.68 18.05 14.01
C LEU A 276 55.27 17.49 15.31
N LEU A 277 55.40 16.16 15.42
CA LEU A 277 55.92 15.44 16.58
C LEU A 277 57.33 14.87 16.35
N ASN A 278 57.98 15.22 15.24
CA ASN A 278 59.35 14.83 14.89
C ASN A 278 60.10 16.05 14.32
#